data_AF-A0A7C8B156-F1
#
_entry.id   AF-A0A7C8B156-F1
#
_cell.length_a   1.000
_cell.length_b   1.000
_cell.length_c   1.000
_cell.angle_alpha   90.00
_cell.angle_beta   90.00
_cell.angle_gamma   90.00
#
_symmetry.space_group_name_H-M   'P 1'
#
loop_
_entity.id
_entity.type
_entity.pdbx_description
1 polymer ?
#
loop_
_entity_poly.entity_id
_entity_poly.type
_entity_poly.pdbx_seq_one_letter_code
_entity_poly.pdbx_strand_id
1 'polypeptide(L)' 'MGCDGRLPTSSDKVKKAICWMSEELLNNPEKKRDVVLKEAEIRFDLSPAECEFLSKNFGECAP' A
#
# COMPACT_ATOMS: atom_id res chain seq x y z
N MET A 1 -23.68 -10.64 0.47
CA MET A 1 -22.58 -10.19 1.34
C MET A 1 -21.95 -8.99 0.63
N GLY A 2 -22.42 -7.77 0.96
CA GLY A 2 -22.00 -6.55 0.28
C GLY A 2 -21.17 -5.71 1.23
N CYS A 3 -19.86 -5.84 1.15
CA CYS A 3 -18.91 -5.01 1.89
C CYS A 3 -18.60 -3.75 1.05
N ASP A 4 -19.60 -3.05 0.55
CA ASP A 4 -19.40 -1.82 -0.23
C ASP A 4 -19.56 -0.60 0.67
N GLY A 5 -18.60 -0.49 1.59
CA GLY A 5 -18.37 0.72 2.36
C GLY A 5 -17.86 1.81 1.42
N ARG A 6 -18.80 2.56 0.84
CA ARG A 6 -18.54 3.82 0.14
C ARG A 6 -17.92 4.83 1.11
N LEU A 7 -16.60 4.85 1.16
CA LEU A 7 -15.81 6.02 1.57
C LEU A 7 -15.03 6.50 0.33
N PRO A 8 -15.01 7.82 0.10
CA PRO A 8 -14.74 8.42 -1.20
C PRO A 8 -13.27 8.24 -1.63
N THR A 9 -13.07 7.79 -2.87
CA THR A 9 -11.98 8.02 -3.86
C THR A 9 -10.50 7.93 -3.45
N SER A 10 -10.12 8.28 -2.23
CA SER A 10 -8.74 8.26 -1.73
C SER A 10 -8.28 6.84 -1.45
N SER A 11 -9.14 6.06 -0.80
CA SER A 11 -8.81 4.69 -0.37
C SER A 11 -8.75 3.68 -1.51
N ASP A 12 -9.30 3.97 -2.70
CA ASP A 12 -9.21 3.06 -3.86
C ASP A 12 -7.79 2.94 -4.39
N LYS A 13 -7.05 4.06 -4.42
CA LYS A 13 -5.63 4.06 -4.79
C LYS A 13 -4.80 3.26 -3.78
N VAL A 14 -5.06 3.44 -2.50
CA VAL A 14 -4.39 2.68 -1.42
C VAL A 14 -4.72 1.20 -1.48
N LYS A 15 -5.98 0.80 -1.70
CA LYS A 15 -6.34 -0.61 -1.85
C LYS A 15 -5.61 -1.25 -3.04
N LYS A 16 -5.53 -0.55 -4.17
CA LYS A 16 -4.77 -1.03 -5.34
C LYS A 16 -3.27 -1.12 -5.06
N ALA A 17 -2.71 -0.13 -4.36
CA ALA A 17 -1.33 -0.16 -3.89
C ALA A 17 -1.08 -1.39 -3.02
N ILE A 18 -1.88 -1.63 -1.98
CA ILE A 18 -1.74 -2.79 -1.07
C ILE A 18 -1.85 -4.11 -1.82
N CYS A 19 -2.81 -4.24 -2.75
CA CYS A 19 -2.96 -5.44 -3.57
C CYS A 19 -1.68 -5.69 -4.37
N TRP A 20 -1.21 -4.67 -5.10
CA TRP A 20 0.01 -4.77 -5.89
C TRP A 20 1.24 -5.04 -5.04
N MET A 21 1.37 -4.40 -3.88
CA MET A 21 2.46 -4.64 -2.93
C MET A 21 2.46 -6.10 -2.46
N SER A 22 1.30 -6.66 -2.16
CA SER A 22 1.17 -8.04 -1.72
C SER A 22 1.57 -9.01 -2.82
N GLU A 23 1.18 -8.74 -4.07
CA GLU A 23 1.60 -9.51 -5.23
C GLU A 23 3.11 -9.42 -5.45
N GLU A 24 3.69 -8.21 -5.38
CA GLU A 24 5.14 -8.02 -5.54
C GLU A 24 5.95 -8.72 -4.47
N LEU A 25 5.52 -8.67 -3.21
CA LEU A 25 6.17 -9.34 -2.09
C LEU A 25 6.05 -10.87 -2.18
N LEU A 26 4.93 -11.38 -2.71
CA LEU A 26 4.76 -12.81 -2.96
C LEU A 26 5.66 -13.29 -4.10
N ASN A 27 5.79 -12.51 -5.17
CA ASN A 27 6.66 -12.85 -6.30
C ASN A 27 8.14 -12.62 -6.00
N ASN A 28 8.46 -11.67 -5.12
CA ASN A 28 9.82 -11.28 -4.78
C ASN A 28 9.96 -11.13 -3.26
N PRO A 29 10.03 -12.24 -2.50
CA PRO A 29 10.16 -12.19 -1.05
C PRO A 29 11.49 -11.59 -0.58
N GLU A 30 12.48 -11.46 -1.47
CA GLU A 30 13.76 -10.78 -1.21
C GLU A 30 13.62 -9.25 -1.24
N LYS A 31 12.58 -8.71 -1.89
CA LYS A 31 12.30 -7.27 -1.87
C LYS A 31 11.76 -6.87 -0.50
N LYS A 32 12.37 -5.84 0.07
CA LYS A 32 11.90 -5.23 1.32
C LYS A 32 10.56 -4.54 1.11
N ARG A 33 9.71 -4.59 2.14
CA ARG A 33 8.40 -3.92 2.12
C ARG A 33 8.54 -2.43 1.93
N ASP A 34 9.58 -1.82 2.52
CA ASP A 34 9.87 -0.38 2.38
C ASP A 34 10.09 0.04 0.91
N VAL A 35 10.76 -0.82 0.12
CA VAL A 35 11.00 -0.56 -1.30
C VAL A 35 9.71 -0.69 -2.08
N VAL A 36 8.96 -1.77 -1.85
CA VAL A 36 7.69 -2.02 -2.55
C VAL A 36 6.65 -0.96 -2.18
N LEU A 37 6.69 -0.43 -0.95
CA LEU A 37 5.84 0.66 -0.48
C LEU A 37 6.14 1.96 -1.23
N LYS A 38 7.41 2.37 -1.31
CA LYS A 38 7.82 3.56 -2.09
C LYS A 38 7.45 3.46 -3.56
N GLU A 39 7.65 2.30 -4.16
CA GLU A 39 7.24 2.03 -5.54
C GLU A 39 5.72 2.18 -5.69
N ALA A 40 4.94 1.66 -4.73
CA ALA A 40 3.49 1.78 -4.76
C ALA A 40 3.03 3.24 -4.58
N GLU A 41 3.67 4.03 -3.71
CA GLU A 41 3.35 5.44 -3.53
C GLU A 41 3.50 6.25 -4.82
N ILE A 42 4.61 6.04 -5.54
CA ILE A 42 4.89 6.72 -6.81
C ILE A 42 3.95 6.18 -7.90
N ARG A 43 3.76 4.87 -7.96
CA ARG A 43 2.95 4.19 -9.00
C ARG A 43 1.47 4.53 -8.92
N PHE A 44 0.93 4.65 -7.71
CA PHE A 44 -0.49 4.92 -7.48
C PHE A 44 -0.77 6.39 -7.18
N ASP A 45 0.25 7.24 -7.19
CA ASP A 45 0.16 8.67 -6.92
C ASP A 45 -0.56 8.89 -5.58
N LEU A 46 0.01 8.29 -4.52
CA LEU A 46 -0.53 8.34 -3.17
C LEU A 46 -0.18 9.67 -2.52
N SER A 47 -1.17 10.25 -1.84
CA SER A 47 -0.96 11.44 -1.02
C SER A 47 -0.06 11.12 0.17
N PRO A 48 0.64 12.11 0.75
CA PRO A 48 1.48 11.90 1.94
C PRO A 48 0.71 11.31 3.13
N ALA A 49 -0.60 11.60 3.26
CA ALA A 49 -1.45 10.96 4.26
C ALA A 49 -1.64 9.44 4.04
N GLU A 50 -1.76 9.03 2.77
CA GLU A 50 -1.92 7.63 2.39
C GLU A 50 -0.58 6.88 2.50
N CYS A 51 0.53 7.52 2.14
CA CYS A 51 1.88 7.03 2.41
C CYS A 51 2.07 6.75 3.90
N GLU A 52 1.76 7.73 4.76
CA GLU A 52 1.96 7.56 6.21
C GLU A 52 1.07 6.43 6.76
N PHE A 53 -0.16 6.32 6.27
CA PHE A 53 -1.02 5.17 6.58
C PHE A 53 -0.35 3.86 6.17
N LEU A 54 0.15 3.76 4.94
CA LEU A 54 0.81 2.54 4.46
C LEU A 54 2.07 2.23 5.27
N SER A 55 2.90 3.23 5.54
CA SER A 55 4.15 3.08 6.29
C SER A 55 3.88 2.66 7.73
N LYS A 56 2.86 3.21 8.38
CA LYS A 56 2.45 2.82 9.74
C LYS A 56 1.87 1.41 9.83
N ASN A 57 1.11 0.97 8.83
CA ASN A 57 0.39 -0.31 8.87
C ASN A 57 1.17 -1.47 8.21
N PHE A 58 1.99 -1.16 7.22
CA PHE A 58 2.69 -2.12 6.36
C PHE A 58 4.20 -1.88 6.26
N GLY A 59 4.71 -0.78 6.83
CA GLY A 59 6.15 -0.58 6.98
C GLY A 59 6.75 -1.64 7.88
N GLU A 60 8.00 -2.00 7.60
CA GLU A 60 8.78 -2.80 8.54
C GLU A 60 8.84 -2.03 9.85
N CYS A 61 8.35 -2.65 10.93
CA CYS A 61 8.49 -2.16 12.29
C CYS A 61 9.96 -1.78 12.50
N ALA A 62 10.27 -0.49 12.36
CA ALA A 62 11.59 0.01 12.69
C ALA A 62 11.77 -0.20 14.21
N PRO A 63 12.97 -0.61 14.65
CA PRO A 63 13.25 -1.05 16.01
C PRO A 63 12.92 -0.01 17.09
#